data_AF-A0ABD0XYI8-F1
#
_entry.id   AF-A0ABD0XYI8-F1
#
_cell.length_a   1.000
_cell.length_b   1.000
_cell.length_c   1.000
_cell.angle_alpha   90.00
_cell.angle_beta   90.00
_cell.angle_gamma   90.00
#
_symmetry.space_group_name_H-M   'P 1'
#
loop_
_entity.id
_entity.type
_entity.pdbx_description
1 polymer ?
#
loop_
_entity_poly.entity_id
_entity_poly.type
_entity_poly.pdbx_seq_one_letter_code
_entity_poly.pdbx_strand_id
1 'polypeptide(L)'
;MADEPGVIYVKKGGFMPNFLYDNGSIEMPLGDVIESCKLNKSSYTTFGLKHIFDIEQATDPQKWTDLKAKIDEINVRSMDLQVLTPTLNANLRDLFQGLSVNLTTLRIQLSGPVANKDLESFANQLESVSSQISDLSIATHLETLASRSRRIISSHIESLEEQKERLIYRLTALELKVGPLQRQVNQSLAHLKTIQYFINNQWSTIAHQNVKDYAARLNSYLDQFHAYLKEAIDGSGVSCAPIWELFHATRILLCKHIVDPIVSYFFLS
;
A
#
# COMPACT_ATOMS: atom_id res chain seq x y z
N MET A 1 -11.92 -8.46 -66.63
CA MET A 1 -10.75 -8.03 -67.43
C MET A 1 -9.47 -7.86 -66.60
N ALA A 2 -9.51 -7.64 -65.29
CA ALA A 2 -8.30 -7.54 -64.45
C ALA A 2 -7.93 -8.83 -63.69
N ASP A 3 -8.87 -9.78 -63.56
CA ASP A 3 -8.73 -10.96 -62.68
C ASP A 3 -8.27 -12.24 -63.38
N GLU A 4 -8.22 -12.24 -64.71
CA GLU A 4 -7.76 -13.37 -65.53
C GLU A 4 -6.48 -12.99 -66.27
N PRO A 5 -5.58 -13.97 -66.52
CA PRO A 5 -4.40 -13.72 -67.35
C PRO A 5 -4.83 -13.26 -68.75
N GLY A 6 -4.30 -12.10 -69.16
CA GLY A 6 -4.66 -11.41 -70.39
C GLY A 6 -3.61 -10.37 -70.78
N VAL A 7 -3.96 -9.40 -71.62
CA VAL A 7 -3.02 -8.41 -72.17
C VAL A 7 -2.31 -7.58 -71.09
N ILE A 8 -2.92 -7.44 -69.92
CA ILE A 8 -2.42 -6.62 -68.79
C ILE A 8 -1.67 -7.49 -67.75
N TYR A 9 -1.89 -8.80 -67.72
CA TYR A 9 -1.33 -9.69 -66.69
C TYR A 9 -1.01 -11.09 -67.25
N VAL A 10 0.26 -11.50 -67.18
CA VAL A 10 0.77 -12.68 -67.93
C VAL A 10 1.01 -13.92 -67.03
N LYS A 11 1.08 -13.75 -65.70
CA LYS A 11 1.29 -14.85 -64.75
C LYS A 11 0.01 -15.69 -64.60
N LYS A 12 0.15 -17.00 -64.39
CA LYS A 12 -0.99 -17.92 -64.14
C LYS A 12 -1.63 -17.63 -62.76
N GLY A 13 -2.96 -17.69 -62.68
CA GLY A 13 -3.73 -17.37 -61.48
C GLY A 13 -4.16 -15.89 -61.41
N GLY A 14 -4.85 -15.49 -60.34
CA GLY A 14 -5.35 -14.12 -60.18
C GLY A 14 -4.23 -13.09 -59.98
N PHE A 15 -4.45 -11.83 -60.38
CA PHE A 15 -3.47 -10.73 -60.20
C PHE A 15 -3.17 -10.45 -58.72
N MET A 16 -4.21 -10.20 -57.92
CA MET A 16 -4.09 -9.83 -56.50
C MET A 16 -3.37 -10.88 -55.63
N PRO A 17 -3.70 -12.19 -55.70
CA PRO A 17 -3.04 -13.20 -54.87
C PRO A 17 -1.57 -13.40 -55.25
N ASN A 18 -1.22 -13.24 -56.52
CA ASN A 18 0.18 -13.25 -56.95
C ASN A 18 0.94 -11.99 -56.51
N PHE A 19 0.30 -10.82 -56.48
CA PHE A 19 0.93 -9.58 -56.00
C PHE A 19 1.18 -9.61 -54.48
N LEU A 20 0.22 -10.13 -53.70
CA LEU A 20 0.29 -10.14 -52.24
C LEU A 20 1.10 -11.30 -51.67
N TYR A 21 1.04 -12.49 -52.29
CA TYR A 21 1.59 -13.72 -51.70
C TYR A 21 2.58 -14.48 -52.61
N ASP A 22 2.80 -14.00 -53.85
CA ASP A 22 3.47 -14.75 -54.91
C ASP A 22 2.88 -16.17 -55.12
N ASN A 23 1.59 -16.32 -54.82
CA ASN A 23 0.84 -17.57 -54.95
C ASN A 23 -0.53 -17.31 -55.61
N GLY A 24 -0.61 -17.54 -56.93
CA GLY A 24 -1.81 -17.33 -57.74
C GLY A 24 -2.94 -18.36 -57.55
N SER A 25 -2.76 -19.38 -56.71
CA SER A 25 -3.77 -20.42 -56.46
C SER A 25 -4.86 -20.00 -55.46
N ILE A 26 -4.70 -18.86 -54.78
CA ILE A 26 -5.69 -18.33 -53.85
C ILE A 26 -6.75 -17.57 -54.66
N GLU A 27 -8.03 -17.91 -54.49
CA GLU A 27 -9.13 -17.20 -55.13
C GLU A 27 -9.36 -15.85 -54.43
N MET A 28 -8.95 -14.76 -55.09
CA MET A 28 -9.18 -13.39 -54.63
C MET A 28 -9.41 -12.48 -55.84
N PRO A 29 -10.64 -12.46 -56.39
CA PRO A 29 -11.01 -11.54 -57.45
C PRO A 29 -10.91 -10.09 -56.98
N LEU A 30 -10.35 -9.21 -57.80
CA LEU A 30 -10.27 -7.77 -57.54
C LEU A 30 -11.66 -7.17 -57.33
N GLY A 31 -12.68 -7.67 -58.03
CA GLY A 31 -14.08 -7.28 -57.81
C GLY A 31 -14.53 -7.45 -56.36
N ASP A 32 -14.29 -8.63 -55.78
CA ASP A 32 -14.70 -8.98 -54.41
C ASP A 32 -13.92 -8.19 -53.36
N VAL A 33 -12.64 -7.90 -53.64
CA VAL A 33 -11.78 -7.04 -52.80
C VAL A 33 -12.32 -5.62 -52.76
N ILE A 34 -12.62 -5.05 -53.93
CA ILE A 34 -13.14 -3.69 -54.06
C ILE A 34 -14.54 -3.57 -53.43
N GLU A 35 -15.40 -4.58 -53.60
CA GLU A 35 -16.71 -4.63 -52.95
C GLU A 35 -16.59 -4.76 -51.42
N SER A 36 -15.68 -5.59 -50.93
CA SER A 36 -15.41 -5.73 -49.50
C SER A 36 -14.89 -4.44 -48.87
N CYS A 37 -14.06 -3.68 -49.58
CA CYS A 37 -13.61 -2.36 -49.13
C CYS A 37 -14.67 -1.28 -49.19
N LYS A 38 -15.60 -1.35 -50.15
CA LYS A 38 -16.79 -0.50 -50.15
C LYS A 38 -17.67 -0.72 -48.92
N LEU A 39 -17.75 -1.96 -48.43
CA LEU A 39 -18.47 -2.33 -47.21
C LEU A 39 -17.68 -2.07 -45.91
N ASN A 40 -16.52 -1.39 -46.00
CA ASN A 40 -15.69 -1.06 -44.84
C ASN A 40 -15.24 -2.28 -44.02
N LYS A 41 -15.02 -3.43 -44.69
CA LYS A 41 -14.47 -4.62 -44.03
C LYS A 41 -13.01 -4.40 -43.63
N SER A 42 -12.51 -5.22 -42.71
CA SER A 42 -11.10 -5.24 -42.33
C SER A 42 -10.22 -5.52 -43.55
N SER A 43 -9.12 -4.78 -43.65
CA SER A 43 -8.02 -5.05 -44.57
C SER A 43 -7.38 -6.41 -44.32
N TYR A 44 -7.31 -6.87 -43.06
CA TYR A 44 -6.72 -8.17 -42.73
C TYR A 44 -7.50 -9.33 -43.34
N THR A 45 -8.84 -9.30 -43.24
CA THR A 45 -9.70 -10.33 -43.84
C THR A 45 -9.86 -10.14 -45.35
N THR A 46 -10.01 -8.89 -45.82
CA THR A 46 -10.20 -8.57 -47.25
C THR A 46 -8.97 -8.94 -48.09
N PHE A 47 -7.77 -8.67 -47.59
CA PHE A 47 -6.51 -9.04 -48.25
C PHE A 47 -5.94 -10.34 -47.71
N GLY A 48 -6.75 -11.21 -47.10
CA GLY A 48 -6.33 -12.56 -46.65
C GLY A 48 -4.97 -12.60 -45.95
N LEU A 49 -4.64 -11.58 -45.14
CA LEU A 49 -3.28 -11.39 -44.60
C LEU A 49 -2.88 -12.51 -43.63
N LYS A 50 -3.85 -13.33 -43.18
CA LYS A 50 -3.65 -14.60 -42.48
C LYS A 50 -2.68 -15.54 -43.22
N HIS A 51 -2.60 -15.49 -44.55
CA HIS A 51 -1.66 -16.29 -45.34
C HIS A 51 -0.20 -15.80 -45.23
N ILE A 52 0.02 -14.54 -44.85
CA ILE A 52 1.36 -13.96 -44.64
C ILE A 52 1.75 -14.09 -43.18
N PHE A 53 0.84 -13.72 -42.27
CA PHE A 53 1.06 -13.79 -40.84
C PHE A 53 -0.27 -14.06 -40.14
N ASP A 54 -0.39 -15.24 -39.54
CA ASP A 54 -1.57 -15.64 -38.80
C ASP A 54 -1.56 -15.02 -37.39
N ILE A 55 -2.16 -13.83 -37.26
CA ILE A 55 -2.26 -13.11 -35.98
C ILE A 55 -3.03 -13.92 -34.95
N GLU A 56 -4.10 -14.62 -35.33
CA GLU A 56 -4.89 -15.47 -34.43
C GLU A 56 -4.02 -16.59 -33.86
N GLN A 57 -3.21 -17.23 -34.72
CA GLN A 57 -2.29 -18.27 -34.30
C GLN A 57 -1.13 -17.74 -33.44
N ALA A 58 -0.56 -16.59 -33.80
CA ALA A 58 0.60 -16.01 -33.12
C ALA A 58 0.26 -15.45 -31.74
N THR A 59 -0.99 -15.01 -31.56
CA THR A 59 -1.47 -14.37 -30.33
C THR A 59 -2.28 -15.29 -29.45
N ASP A 60 -2.42 -16.56 -29.82
CA ASP A 60 -3.10 -17.58 -29.04
C ASP A 60 -2.43 -17.76 -27.67
N PRO A 61 -3.10 -17.37 -26.56
CA PRO A 61 -2.53 -17.48 -25.22
C PRO A 61 -2.23 -18.92 -24.81
N GLN A 62 -2.84 -19.93 -25.46
CA GLN A 62 -2.54 -21.34 -25.20
C GLN A 62 -1.14 -21.75 -25.67
N LYS A 63 -0.57 -21.03 -26.63
CA LYS A 63 0.77 -21.31 -27.17
C LYS A 63 1.89 -20.64 -26.40
N TRP A 64 1.56 -19.70 -25.52
CA TRP A 64 2.53 -18.98 -24.70
C TRP A 64 2.84 -19.75 -23.42
N THR A 65 3.18 -21.03 -23.55
CA THR A 65 3.44 -21.95 -22.43
C THR A 65 4.62 -21.47 -21.58
N ASP A 66 5.67 -20.96 -22.19
CA ASP A 66 6.84 -20.42 -21.49
C ASP A 66 6.50 -19.18 -20.66
N LEU A 67 5.67 -18.29 -21.19
CA LEU A 67 5.22 -17.10 -20.48
C LEU A 67 4.30 -17.48 -19.31
N LYS A 68 3.37 -18.41 -19.53
CA LYS A 68 2.50 -18.94 -18.47
C LYS A 68 3.31 -19.61 -17.36
N ALA A 69 4.30 -20.42 -17.71
CA ALA A 69 5.22 -21.01 -16.75
C ALA A 69 5.97 -19.94 -15.93
N LYS A 70 6.42 -18.85 -16.57
CA LYS A 70 7.05 -17.72 -15.87
C LYS A 70 6.10 -16.94 -14.95
N ILE A 71 4.82 -16.84 -15.33
CA ILE A 71 3.78 -16.24 -14.47
C ILE A 71 3.52 -17.15 -13.25
N ASP A 72 3.48 -18.46 -13.44
CA ASP A 72 3.27 -19.43 -12.36
C ASP A 72 4.50 -19.56 -11.43
N GLU A 73 5.69 -19.22 -11.92
CA GLU A 73 6.92 -19.13 -11.11
C GLU A 73 6.91 -17.93 -10.14
N ILE A 74 5.98 -16.98 -10.27
CA ILE A 74 5.85 -15.86 -9.34
C ILE A 74 5.49 -16.43 -7.97
N ASN A 75 6.41 -16.31 -7.03
CA ASN A 75 6.28 -16.88 -5.69
C ASN A 75 6.51 -15.84 -4.61
N VAL A 76 5.91 -16.09 -3.45
CA VAL A 76 6.12 -15.29 -2.25
C VAL A 76 7.43 -15.69 -1.60
N ARG A 77 8.27 -14.71 -1.24
CA ARG A 77 9.40 -14.97 -0.33
C ARG A 77 8.90 -15.13 1.09
N SER A 78 9.43 -16.12 1.81
CA SER A 78 9.23 -16.24 3.25
C SER A 78 9.65 -14.94 3.95
N MET A 79 8.80 -14.47 4.86
CA MET A 79 9.05 -13.26 5.62
C MET A 79 9.26 -13.64 7.08
N ASP A 80 10.52 -13.67 7.51
CA ASP A 80 10.90 -13.91 8.90
C ASP A 80 10.92 -12.59 9.69
N LEU A 81 9.82 -11.84 9.65
CA LEU A 81 9.70 -10.60 10.39
C LEU A 81 9.32 -10.88 11.85
N GLN A 82 10.22 -10.55 12.76
CA GLN A 82 9.96 -10.58 14.19
C GLN A 82 9.80 -9.16 14.74
N VAL A 83 8.55 -8.67 14.74
CA VAL A 83 8.21 -7.35 15.29
C VAL A 83 8.33 -7.34 16.81
N LEU A 84 7.85 -8.41 17.46
CA LEU A 84 8.01 -8.60 18.90
C LEU A 84 9.21 -9.51 19.16
N THR A 85 10.41 -8.91 19.17
CA THR A 85 11.63 -9.63 19.52
C THR A 85 11.59 -10.11 20.98
N PRO A 86 12.33 -11.18 21.34
CA PRO A 86 12.41 -11.65 22.71
C PRO A 86 12.87 -10.55 23.67
N THR A 87 13.87 -9.76 23.26
CA THR A 87 14.40 -8.62 24.03
C THR A 87 13.36 -7.53 24.23
N LEU A 88 12.61 -7.16 23.19
CA LEU A 88 11.54 -6.16 23.32
C LEU A 88 10.42 -6.64 24.26
N ASN A 89 10.00 -7.90 24.12
CA ASN A 89 9.00 -8.48 25.01
C ASN A 89 9.47 -8.53 26.47
N ALA A 90 10.74 -8.86 26.72
CA ALA A 90 11.33 -8.81 28.06
C ALA A 90 11.31 -7.37 28.61
N ASN A 91 11.86 -6.40 27.87
CA ASN A 91 11.92 -5.01 28.28
C ASN A 91 10.53 -4.41 28.58
N LEU A 92 9.53 -4.72 27.76
CA LEU A 92 8.15 -4.25 27.98
C LEU A 92 7.51 -4.90 29.22
N ARG A 93 7.82 -6.16 29.52
CA ARG A 93 7.38 -6.84 30.74
C ARG A 93 8.06 -6.27 31.97
N ASP A 94 9.37 -6.03 31.90
CA ASP A 94 10.15 -5.43 32.99
C ASP A 94 9.65 -4.02 33.28
N LEU A 95 9.38 -3.21 32.24
CA LEU A 95 8.77 -1.90 32.39
C LEU A 95 7.38 -2.00 33.02
N PHE A 96 6.53 -2.93 32.58
CA PHE A 96 5.20 -3.12 33.15
C PHE A 96 5.27 -3.51 34.64
N GLN A 97 6.19 -4.39 35.02
CA GLN A 97 6.43 -4.77 36.41
C GLN A 97 6.94 -3.59 37.23
N GLY A 98 7.92 -2.84 36.72
CA GLY A 98 8.46 -1.64 37.38
C GLY A 98 7.43 -0.52 37.58
N LEU A 99 6.38 -0.46 36.75
CA LEU A 99 5.27 0.47 36.90
C LEU A 99 4.19 0.00 37.88
N SER A 100 4.21 -1.25 38.34
CA SER A 100 3.18 -1.82 39.23
C SER A 100 3.38 -1.46 40.71
N VAL A 101 4.07 -0.36 41.00
CA VAL A 101 4.37 0.10 42.36
C VAL A 101 3.19 0.84 42.97
N ASN A 102 2.83 0.52 44.21
CA ASN A 102 1.78 1.22 44.95
C ASN A 102 2.30 2.55 45.54
N LEU A 103 2.35 3.57 44.68
CA LEU A 103 2.74 4.94 45.07
C LEU A 103 1.75 5.58 46.04
N THR A 104 0.48 5.16 46.02
CA THR A 104 -0.55 5.66 46.94
C THR A 104 -0.21 5.31 48.39
N THR A 105 0.18 4.06 48.67
CA THR A 105 0.58 3.62 50.01
C THR A 105 1.83 4.37 50.49
N LEU A 106 2.83 4.52 49.61
CA LEU A 106 4.04 5.27 49.93
C LEU A 106 3.72 6.74 50.26
N ARG A 107 2.82 7.38 49.51
CA ARG A 107 2.36 8.74 49.78
C ARG A 107 1.66 8.85 51.14
N ILE A 108 0.77 7.91 51.48
CA ILE A 108 0.06 7.89 52.77
C ILE A 108 1.06 7.77 53.93
N GLN A 109 2.07 6.90 53.81
CA GLN A 109 3.11 6.75 54.82
C GLN A 109 3.92 8.03 55.03
N LEU A 110 4.18 8.78 53.96
CA LEU A 110 4.92 10.04 54.00
C LEU A 110 4.09 11.24 54.48
N SER A 111 2.76 11.18 54.44
CA SER A 111 1.90 12.28 54.90
C SER A 111 1.87 12.44 56.43
N GLY A 112 2.45 11.52 57.20
CA GLY A 112 2.53 11.62 58.65
C GLY A 112 3.37 12.80 59.15
N PRO A 113 3.28 13.14 60.45
CA PRO A 113 4.12 14.17 61.05
C PRO A 113 5.58 13.72 61.12
N VAL A 114 6.53 14.64 60.88
CA VAL A 114 7.98 14.35 60.96
C VAL A 114 8.40 13.99 62.39
N ALA A 115 7.80 14.63 63.39
CA ALA A 115 8.04 14.36 64.80
C ALA A 115 6.84 13.64 65.43
N ASN A 116 7.12 12.57 66.18
CA ASN A 116 6.09 11.78 66.86
C ASN A 116 5.55 12.47 68.14
N LYS A 117 6.22 13.56 68.58
CA LYS A 117 5.87 14.34 69.77
C LYS A 117 5.86 15.82 69.39
N ASP A 118 4.92 16.54 69.98
CA ASP A 118 4.81 17.98 69.84
C ASP A 118 5.90 18.67 70.67
N LEU A 119 7.06 18.90 70.03
CA LEU A 119 8.18 19.61 70.65
C LEU A 119 7.86 21.07 70.97
N GLU A 120 6.88 21.66 70.29
CA GLU A 120 6.46 23.04 70.54
C GLU A 120 5.68 23.12 71.85
N SER A 121 4.71 22.24 72.04
CA SER A 121 4.00 22.07 73.31
C SER A 121 4.96 21.72 74.46
N PHE A 122 5.95 20.86 74.22
CA PHE A 122 6.98 20.54 75.21
C PHE A 122 7.81 21.77 75.60
N ALA A 123 8.28 22.56 74.63
CA ALA A 123 9.04 23.79 74.91
C ALA A 123 8.20 24.81 75.69
N ASN A 124 6.93 24.99 75.32
CA ASN A 124 6.01 25.92 75.99
C ASN A 124 5.71 25.49 77.43
N GLN A 125 5.58 24.19 77.69
CA GLN A 125 5.42 23.66 79.05
C GLN A 125 6.67 23.88 79.91
N LEU A 126 7.87 23.68 79.36
CA LEU A 126 9.12 23.92 80.08
C LEU A 126 9.26 25.40 80.50
N GLU A 127 8.91 26.34 79.63
CA GLU A 127 8.92 27.77 79.96
C GLU A 127 7.87 28.12 81.01
N SER A 128 6.65 27.60 80.87
CA SER A 128 5.58 27.81 81.84
C SER A 128 5.94 27.30 83.24
N VAL A 129 6.62 26.15 83.33
CA VAL A 129 7.10 25.63 84.61
C VAL A 129 8.27 26.46 85.14
N SER A 130 9.20 26.89 84.26
CA SER A 130 10.34 27.71 84.68
C SER A 130 9.92 29.03 85.33
N SER A 131 8.84 29.67 84.84
CA SER A 131 8.34 30.94 85.36
C SER A 131 7.64 30.85 86.71
N GLN A 132 7.33 29.64 87.17
CA GLN A 132 6.63 29.37 88.43
C GLN A 132 7.56 28.81 89.52
N ILE A 133 8.79 28.42 89.18
CA ILE A 133 9.76 27.84 90.11
C ILE A 133 10.58 28.95 90.78
N SER A 134 10.77 28.84 92.10
CA SER A 134 11.56 29.80 92.89
C SER A 134 13.08 29.54 92.84
N ASP A 135 13.49 28.31 92.51
CA ASP A 135 14.90 27.95 92.35
C ASP A 135 15.42 28.43 91.00
N LEU A 136 16.28 29.45 91.03
CA LEU A 136 16.84 30.07 89.84
C LEU A 136 17.65 29.10 88.97
N SER A 137 18.37 28.15 89.59
CA SER A 137 19.18 27.17 88.86
C SER A 137 18.28 26.25 88.03
N ILE A 138 17.21 25.74 88.65
CA ILE A 138 16.23 24.87 87.98
C ILE A 138 15.49 25.63 86.88
N ALA A 139 15.04 26.86 87.14
CA ALA A 139 14.37 27.69 86.14
C ALA A 139 15.26 27.92 84.90
N THR A 140 16.53 28.29 85.10
CA THR A 140 17.50 28.52 84.00
C THR A 140 17.77 27.25 83.19
N HIS A 141 17.82 26.09 83.85
CA HIS A 141 17.97 24.79 83.17
C HIS A 141 16.77 24.46 82.27
N LEU A 142 15.55 24.71 82.74
CA LEU A 142 14.32 24.48 81.97
C LEU A 142 14.22 25.43 80.76
N GLU A 143 14.54 26.71 80.94
CA GLU A 143 14.61 27.69 79.84
C GLU A 143 15.64 27.27 78.77
N THR A 144 16.80 26.79 79.20
CA THR A 144 17.83 26.27 78.28
C THR A 144 17.32 25.08 77.46
N LEU A 145 16.56 24.17 78.09
CA LEU A 145 15.98 23.01 77.40
C LEU A 145 14.86 23.42 76.44
N ALA A 146 14.03 24.40 76.81
CA ALA A 146 13.01 24.98 75.92
C ALA A 146 13.65 25.63 74.69
N SER A 147 14.68 26.46 74.89
CA SER A 147 15.45 27.10 73.82
C SER A 147 16.09 26.08 72.87
N ARG A 148 16.72 25.02 73.42
CA ARG A 148 17.26 23.92 72.61
C ARG A 148 16.18 23.19 71.81
N SER A 149 15.01 22.96 72.40
CA SER A 149 13.87 22.33 71.73
C SER A 149 13.38 23.17 70.56
N ARG A 150 13.18 24.49 70.76
CA ARG A 150 12.83 25.43 69.67
C ARG A 150 13.87 25.47 68.56
N ARG A 151 15.16 25.44 68.92
CA ARG A 151 16.23 25.37 67.92
C ARG A 151 16.12 24.10 67.09
N ILE A 152 15.79 22.94 67.68
CA ILE A 152 15.58 21.68 66.93
C ILE A 152 14.38 21.82 65.98
N ILE A 153 13.28 22.43 66.43
CA ILE A 153 12.10 22.67 65.60
C ILE A 153 12.48 23.48 64.35
N SER A 154 13.08 24.66 64.52
CA SER A 154 13.38 25.56 63.41
C SER A 154 14.51 25.07 62.50
N SER A 155 15.53 24.41 63.06
CA SER A 155 16.68 23.97 62.26
C SER A 155 16.50 22.61 61.58
N HIS A 156 15.70 21.70 62.16
CA HIS A 156 15.58 20.33 61.67
C HIS A 156 14.16 19.97 61.27
N ILE A 157 13.16 20.22 62.12
CA ILE A 157 11.78 19.75 61.87
C ILE A 157 11.17 20.51 60.68
N GLU A 158 11.25 21.84 60.67
CA GLU A 158 10.74 22.66 59.57
C GLU A 158 11.41 22.29 58.23
N SER A 159 12.74 22.10 58.23
CA SER A 159 13.48 21.68 57.04
C SER A 159 13.06 20.30 56.52
N LEU A 160 12.80 19.35 57.43
CA LEU A 160 12.32 18.00 57.07
C LEU A 160 10.88 18.03 56.58
N GLU A 161 10.02 18.88 57.15
CA GLU A 161 8.64 19.08 56.70
C GLU A 161 8.61 19.64 55.27
N GLU A 162 9.43 20.65 54.95
CA GLU A 162 9.54 21.14 53.56
C GLU A 162 10.02 20.05 52.59
N GLN A 163 10.99 19.23 52.99
CA GLN A 163 11.49 18.13 52.15
C GLN A 163 10.40 17.07 51.93
N LYS A 164 9.62 16.77 52.97
CA LYS A 164 8.48 15.86 52.93
C LYS A 164 7.42 16.35 51.96
N GLU A 165 7.03 17.62 52.04
CA GLU A 165 6.06 18.23 51.11
C GLU A 165 6.54 18.16 49.66
N ARG A 166 7.82 18.50 49.41
CA ARG A 166 8.44 18.37 48.07
C ARG A 166 8.39 16.92 47.57
N LEU A 167 8.63 15.94 48.43
CA LEU A 167 8.59 14.52 48.08
C LEU A 167 7.15 14.06 47.78
N ILE A 168 6.17 14.45 48.59
CA ILE A 168 4.75 14.16 48.36
C ILE A 168 4.26 14.73 47.03
N TYR A 169 4.65 15.97 46.70
CA TYR A 169 4.33 16.60 45.42
C TYR A 169 4.89 15.80 44.25
N ARG A 170 6.19 15.44 44.30
CA ARG A 170 6.86 14.64 43.26
C ARG A 170 6.25 13.25 43.12
N LEU A 171 5.91 12.59 44.22
CA LEU A 171 5.24 11.28 44.22
C LEU A 171 3.86 11.36 43.58
N THR A 172 3.09 12.39 43.90
CA THR A 172 1.76 12.59 43.31
C THR A 172 1.87 12.84 41.80
N ALA A 173 2.84 13.65 41.37
CA ALA A 173 3.10 13.88 39.94
C ALA A 173 3.53 12.59 39.22
N LEU A 174 4.31 11.72 39.88
CA LEU A 174 4.70 10.42 39.33
C LEU A 174 3.50 9.47 39.24
N GLU A 175 2.67 9.39 40.28
CA GLU A 175 1.46 8.56 40.33
C GLU A 175 0.50 8.86 39.17
N LEU A 176 0.31 10.15 38.87
CA LEU A 176 -0.50 10.60 37.72
C LEU A 176 0.03 10.11 36.36
N LYS A 177 1.33 9.86 36.23
CA LYS A 177 1.96 9.40 34.98
C LYS A 177 2.06 7.89 34.89
N VAL A 178 2.30 7.20 36.02
CA VAL A 178 2.53 5.75 36.06
C VAL A 178 1.30 4.96 35.61
N GLY A 179 0.10 5.29 36.10
CA GLY A 179 -1.12 4.58 35.75
C GLY A 179 -1.47 4.59 34.24
N PRO A 180 -1.45 5.75 33.56
CA PRO A 180 -1.57 5.83 32.11
C PRO A 180 -0.47 5.08 31.36
N LEU A 181 0.79 5.23 31.77
CA LEU A 181 1.92 4.58 31.12
C LEU A 181 1.82 3.04 31.22
N GLN A 182 1.46 2.51 32.39
CA GLN A 182 1.27 1.07 32.60
C GLN A 182 0.19 0.50 31.65
N ARG A 183 -0.93 1.21 31.48
CA ARG A 183 -1.98 0.83 30.53
C ARG A 183 -1.49 0.84 29.10
N GLN A 184 -0.75 1.86 28.69
CA GLN A 184 -0.17 1.95 27.34
C GLN A 184 0.83 0.82 27.06
N VAL A 185 1.69 0.48 28.03
CA VAL A 185 2.64 -0.63 27.90
C VAL A 185 1.90 -1.96 27.72
N ASN A 186 0.86 -2.20 28.52
CA ASN A 186 0.05 -3.43 28.41
C ASN A 186 -0.69 -3.52 27.06
N GLN A 187 -1.29 -2.42 26.61
CA GLN A 187 -1.95 -2.34 25.30
C GLN A 187 -0.95 -2.57 24.16
N SER A 188 0.21 -1.93 24.21
CA SER A 188 1.28 -2.10 23.22
C SER A 188 1.74 -3.55 23.16
N LEU A 189 1.96 -4.19 24.32
CA LEU A 189 2.35 -5.60 24.40
C LEU A 189 1.28 -6.51 23.78
N ALA A 190 -0.01 -6.25 24.04
CA ALA A 190 -1.11 -7.00 23.46
C ALA A 190 -1.17 -6.84 21.93
N HIS A 191 -1.09 -5.60 21.42
CA HIS A 191 -1.08 -5.33 19.99
C HIS A 191 0.11 -5.97 19.27
N LEU A 192 1.31 -5.86 19.84
CA LEU A 192 2.52 -6.47 19.28
C LEU A 192 2.41 -8.01 19.23
N LYS A 193 1.82 -8.64 20.24
CA LYS A 193 1.54 -10.09 20.20
C LYS A 193 0.56 -10.46 19.10
N THR A 194 -0.52 -9.69 18.94
CA THR A 194 -1.50 -9.91 17.87
C THR A 194 -0.87 -9.76 16.48
N ILE A 195 -0.04 -8.72 16.29
CA ILE A 195 0.70 -8.51 15.04
C ILE A 195 1.63 -9.69 14.77
N GLN A 196 2.42 -10.11 15.75
CA GLN A 196 3.32 -11.26 15.59
C GLN A 196 2.55 -12.55 15.30
N TYR A 197 1.40 -12.76 15.94
CA TYR A 197 0.53 -13.91 15.66
C TYR A 197 0.02 -13.90 14.22
N PHE A 198 -0.42 -12.74 13.71
CA PHE A 198 -0.87 -12.60 12.33
C PHE A 198 0.26 -12.89 11.33
N ILE A 199 1.45 -12.36 11.59
CA ILE A 199 2.65 -12.63 10.77
C ILE A 199 2.97 -14.14 10.76
N ASN A 200 2.93 -14.80 11.92
CA ASN A 200 3.29 -16.21 12.02
C ASN A 200 2.26 -17.16 11.40
N ASN A 201 0.97 -16.81 11.43
CA ASN A 201 -0.10 -17.76 11.10
C ASN A 201 -0.91 -17.40 9.84
N GLN A 202 -0.99 -16.13 9.45
CA GLN A 202 -1.88 -15.69 8.37
C GLN A 202 -1.15 -15.05 7.19
N TRP A 203 0.04 -14.48 7.42
CA TRP A 203 0.83 -13.83 6.37
C TRP A 203 1.03 -14.73 5.14
N SER A 204 1.52 -15.97 5.35
CA SER A 204 1.84 -16.88 4.26
C SER A 204 0.60 -17.13 3.38
N THR A 205 -0.53 -17.48 3.99
CA THR A 205 -1.79 -17.73 3.26
C THR A 205 -2.25 -16.53 2.45
N ILE A 206 -2.23 -15.33 3.06
CA ILE A 206 -2.67 -14.10 2.39
C ILE A 206 -1.74 -13.74 1.24
N ALA A 207 -0.43 -13.89 1.44
CA ALA A 207 0.54 -13.58 0.40
C ALA A 207 0.41 -14.55 -0.78
N HIS A 208 0.27 -15.86 -0.52
CA HIS A 208 0.08 -16.86 -1.58
C HIS A 208 -1.22 -16.60 -2.35
N GLN A 209 -2.30 -16.23 -1.66
CA GLN A 209 -3.57 -15.90 -2.31
C GLN A 209 -3.43 -14.66 -3.21
N ASN A 210 -2.78 -13.60 -2.73
CA ASN A 210 -2.55 -12.39 -3.53
C ASN A 210 -1.69 -12.66 -4.76
N VAL A 211 -0.63 -13.47 -4.62
CA VAL A 211 0.22 -13.85 -5.77
C VAL A 211 -0.55 -14.68 -6.78
N LYS A 212 -1.38 -15.62 -6.32
CA LYS A 212 -2.26 -16.40 -7.19
C LYS A 212 -3.25 -15.51 -7.94
N ASP A 213 -3.88 -14.57 -7.26
CA ASP A 213 -4.82 -13.63 -7.87
C ASP A 213 -4.12 -12.70 -8.88
N TYR A 214 -2.89 -12.28 -8.58
CA TYR A 214 -2.06 -11.52 -9.51
C TYR A 214 -1.69 -12.32 -10.76
N ALA A 215 -1.25 -13.56 -10.61
CA ALA A 215 -0.95 -14.47 -11.72
C ALA A 215 -2.19 -14.73 -12.59
N ALA A 216 -3.35 -14.97 -11.97
CA ALA A 216 -4.62 -15.13 -12.68
C ALA A 216 -5.00 -13.88 -13.48
N ARG A 217 -4.75 -12.68 -12.91
CA ARG A 217 -4.99 -11.41 -13.59
C ARG A 217 -4.07 -11.20 -14.79
N LEU A 218 -2.79 -11.56 -14.68
CA LEU A 218 -1.87 -11.52 -15.82
C LEU A 218 -2.34 -12.43 -16.95
N ASN A 219 -2.74 -13.66 -16.64
CA ASN A 219 -3.31 -14.58 -17.63
C ASN A 219 -4.56 -14.00 -18.30
N SER A 220 -5.46 -13.38 -17.52
CA SER A 220 -6.64 -12.70 -18.06
C SER A 220 -6.30 -11.55 -19.01
N TYR A 221 -5.19 -10.83 -18.80
CA TYR A 221 -4.73 -9.80 -19.73
C TYR A 221 -4.26 -10.38 -21.07
N LEU A 222 -3.63 -11.56 -21.06
CA LEU A 222 -3.24 -12.24 -22.30
C LEU A 222 -4.49 -12.65 -23.10
N ASP A 223 -5.50 -13.19 -22.43
CA ASP A 223 -6.78 -13.55 -23.06
C ASP A 223 -7.51 -12.32 -23.63
N GLN A 224 -7.55 -11.22 -22.87
CA GLN A 224 -8.15 -9.96 -23.32
C GLN A 224 -7.40 -9.38 -24.52
N PHE A 225 -6.07 -9.45 -24.53
CA PHE A 225 -5.25 -8.98 -25.65
C PHE A 225 -5.52 -9.78 -26.93
N HIS A 226 -5.59 -11.12 -26.82
CA HIS A 226 -5.95 -11.97 -27.94
C HIS A 226 -7.36 -11.67 -28.47
N ALA A 227 -8.35 -11.56 -27.57
CA ALA A 227 -9.72 -11.23 -27.95
C ALA A 227 -9.83 -9.86 -28.63
N TYR A 228 -9.14 -8.84 -28.10
CA TYR A 228 -9.08 -7.52 -28.68
C TYR A 228 -8.47 -7.54 -30.09
N LEU A 229 -7.35 -8.25 -30.28
CA LEU A 229 -6.73 -8.36 -31.59
C LEU A 229 -7.63 -9.10 -32.59
N LYS A 230 -8.29 -10.17 -32.16
CA LYS A 230 -9.26 -10.89 -32.97
C LYS A 230 -10.40 -9.98 -33.43
N GLU A 231 -10.98 -9.20 -32.52
CA GLU A 231 -12.02 -8.23 -32.86
C GLU A 231 -11.50 -7.12 -33.79
N ALA A 232 -10.28 -6.62 -33.57
CA ALA A 232 -9.68 -5.58 -34.41
C ALA A 232 -9.40 -6.04 -35.84
N ILE A 233 -8.97 -7.29 -36.02
CA ILE A 233 -8.65 -7.86 -37.33
C ILE A 233 -9.89 -8.40 -38.07
N ASP A 234 -10.91 -8.89 -37.36
CA ASP A 234 -12.15 -9.37 -37.99
C ASP A 234 -13.16 -8.24 -38.23
N GLY A 235 -13.15 -7.21 -37.37
CA GLY A 235 -14.05 -6.06 -37.40
C GLY A 235 -13.62 -4.91 -38.31
N SER A 236 -13.83 -3.66 -37.88
CA SER A 236 -13.45 -2.45 -38.62
C SER A 236 -12.20 -1.76 -38.08
N GLY A 237 -11.50 -2.38 -37.10
CA GLY A 237 -10.32 -1.81 -36.44
C GLY A 237 -9.17 -1.49 -37.40
N VAL A 238 -9.04 -2.27 -38.48
CA VAL A 238 -8.11 -1.99 -39.59
C VAL A 238 -8.87 -1.93 -40.92
N SER A 239 -9.69 -0.90 -41.10
CA SER A 239 -10.54 -0.69 -42.30
C SER A 239 -9.77 -0.69 -43.63
N CYS A 240 -10.36 -1.26 -44.70
CA CYS A 240 -9.89 -1.07 -46.08
C CYS A 240 -10.68 -0.03 -46.90
N ALA A 241 -11.55 0.77 -46.27
CA ALA A 241 -12.29 1.84 -46.93
C ALA A 241 -11.41 2.84 -47.73
N PRO A 242 -10.20 3.24 -47.28
CA PRO A 242 -9.35 4.13 -48.06
C PRO A 242 -9.00 3.60 -49.46
N ILE A 243 -8.95 2.28 -49.64
CA ILE A 243 -8.67 1.64 -50.94
C ILE A 243 -9.88 1.76 -51.87
N TRP A 244 -11.09 1.65 -51.33
CA TRP A 244 -12.32 1.94 -52.09
C TRP A 244 -12.38 3.41 -52.51
N GLU A 245 -12.09 4.34 -51.59
CA GLU A 245 -12.09 5.78 -51.90
C GLU A 245 -11.10 6.13 -53.01
N LEU A 246 -9.88 5.56 -52.95
CA LEU A 246 -8.90 5.73 -54.00
C LEU A 246 -9.41 5.16 -55.33
N PHE A 247 -9.89 3.91 -55.34
CA PHE A 247 -10.43 3.26 -56.53
C PHE A 247 -11.56 4.08 -57.16
N HIS A 248 -12.51 4.55 -56.34
CA HIS A 248 -13.64 5.36 -56.74
C HIS A 248 -13.20 6.69 -57.37
N ALA A 249 -12.23 7.38 -56.76
CA ALA A 249 -11.65 8.62 -57.29
C ALA A 249 -10.96 8.40 -58.64
N THR A 250 -10.13 7.36 -58.77
CA THR A 250 -9.50 7.01 -60.06
C THR A 250 -10.53 6.66 -61.13
N ARG A 251 -11.59 5.92 -60.77
CA ARG A 251 -12.67 5.58 -61.71
C ARG A 251 -13.34 6.84 -62.25
N ILE A 252 -13.70 7.79 -61.38
CA ILE A 252 -14.30 9.06 -61.79
C ILE A 252 -13.36 9.83 -62.70
N LEU A 253 -12.07 9.91 -62.35
CA LEU A 253 -11.06 10.62 -63.14
C LEU A 253 -10.90 10.00 -64.54
N LEU A 254 -10.79 8.67 -64.63
CA LEU A 254 -10.68 7.96 -65.90
C LEU A 254 -11.95 8.09 -66.75
N CYS A 255 -13.13 7.97 -66.16
CA CYS A 255 -14.40 8.19 -66.85
C CYS A 255 -14.45 9.61 -67.44
N LYS A 256 -14.19 10.64 -66.62
CA LYS A 256 -14.33 12.04 -67.03
C LYS A 256 -13.27 12.50 -68.04
N HIS A 257 -12.04 12.02 -67.93
CA HIS A 257 -10.92 12.55 -68.72
C HIS A 257 -10.50 11.67 -69.90
N ILE A 258 -10.87 10.39 -69.89
CA ILE A 258 -10.49 9.46 -70.98
C ILE A 258 -11.73 8.98 -71.70
N VAL A 259 -12.71 8.44 -70.97
CA VAL A 259 -13.87 7.80 -71.61
C VAL A 259 -14.84 8.85 -72.18
N ASP A 260 -15.25 9.85 -71.39
CA ASP A 260 -16.22 10.86 -71.82
C ASP A 260 -15.78 11.63 -73.08
N PRO A 261 -14.50 12.06 -73.23
CA PRO A 261 -14.04 12.70 -74.46
C PRO A 261 -14.00 11.77 -75.67
N ILE A 262 -13.60 10.50 -75.48
CA ILE A 262 -13.53 9.52 -76.58
C ILE A 262 -14.92 9.13 -77.06
N VAL A 263 -15.85 8.92 -76.13
CA VAL A 263 -17.26 8.64 -76.41
C VAL A 263 -17.89 9.83 -77.11
N SER A 264 -17.67 11.04 -76.61
CA SER A 264 -18.15 12.27 -77.26
C SER A 264 -17.60 12.42 -78.68
N TYR A 265 -16.32 12.12 -78.90
CA TYR A 265 -15.70 12.13 -80.23
C TYR A 265 -16.27 11.07 -81.18
N PHE A 266 -16.54 9.86 -80.69
CA PHE A 266 -17.11 8.76 -81.47
C PHE A 266 -18.58 8.97 -81.85
N PHE A 267 -19.36 9.66 -81.01
CA PHE A 267 -20.76 10.01 -81.32
C PHE A 267 -20.91 11.34 -82.09
N LEU A 268 -19.85 12.13 -82.22
CA LEU A 268 -19.80 13.37 -83.01
C LEU A 268 -19.12 13.19 -84.39
N SER A 269 -18.71 11.96 -84.76
CA SER A 269 -18.24 11.56 -86.09
C SER A 269 -19.24 10.64 -86.78
#